data_AF-A0A938TKF2-F1
#
_entry.id   AF-A0A938TKF2-F1
#
_cell.length_a   1.000
_cell.length_b   1.000
_cell.length_c   1.000
_cell.angle_alpha   90.00
_cell.angle_beta   90.00
_cell.angle_gamma   90.00
#
_symmetry.space_group_name_H-M   'P 1'
#
loop_
_entity.id
_entity.type
_entity.pdbx_description
1 polymer ?
#
loop_
_entity_poly.entity_id
_entity_poly.type
_entity_poly.pdbx_seq_one_letter_code
_entity_poly.pdbx_strand_id
1 'polypeptide(L)'
;MAKAFGAFPELRHPFEPTPIHPAGHTTVLYQGRTIQLSATGPGDGLLIRPEDLASVNGFVLKPEGACFQDLCFPLKDNWLIERGGKTWFDLTTFANTVGQHFIADEASRVWSFAELPAKQDNMLVNGMAPDFEIVDRTGNVIRTADYRGKKALIVTWSSW
;
A
#
# COMPACT_ATOMS: atom_id res chain seq x y z
N MET A 1 19.49 5.26 -35.41
CA MET A 1 18.56 6.07 -34.61
C MET A 1 17.68 5.11 -33.82
N ALA A 2 17.75 5.13 -32.49
CA ALA A 2 16.87 4.31 -31.65
C ALA A 2 15.44 4.86 -31.79
N LYS A 3 14.51 4.02 -32.26
CA LYS A 3 13.09 4.36 -32.34
C LYS A 3 12.62 4.61 -30.90
N ALA A 4 12.07 5.79 -30.63
CA ALA A 4 11.59 6.16 -29.31
C ALA A 4 10.49 5.17 -28.87
N PHE A 5 10.82 4.27 -27.95
CA PHE A 5 9.87 3.33 -27.35
C PHE A 5 8.68 4.03 -26.64
N GLY A 6 8.82 5.33 -26.33
CA GLY A 6 7.76 6.12 -25.70
C GLY A 6 6.55 6.47 -26.60
N ALA A 7 6.64 6.27 -27.92
CA ALA A 7 5.64 6.74 -28.89
C ALA A 7 4.54 5.71 -29.26
N PHE A 8 4.57 4.50 -28.69
CA PHE A 8 3.66 3.40 -29.06
C PHE A 8 2.84 2.96 -27.85
N PRO A 9 1.66 3.57 -27.58
CA PRO A 9 0.75 3.18 -26.49
C PRO A 9 0.43 1.69 -26.46
N GLU A 10 0.32 1.06 -27.63
CA GLU A 10 0.06 -0.36 -27.83
C GLU A 10 1.20 -1.28 -27.36
N LEU A 11 2.41 -0.75 -27.20
CA LEU A 11 3.56 -1.47 -26.66
C LEU A 11 3.81 -1.18 -25.16
N ARG A 12 2.98 -0.33 -24.52
CA ARG A 12 3.11 -0.02 -23.08
C ARG A 12 2.57 -1.12 -22.17
N HIS A 13 1.74 -2.01 -22.72
CA HIS A 13 1.20 -3.17 -22.01
C HIS A 13 1.48 -4.45 -22.81
N PRO A 14 2.75 -4.87 -22.95
CA PRO A 14 3.12 -6.08 -23.70
C PRO A 14 2.72 -7.38 -22.95
N PHE A 15 1.87 -7.27 -21.93
CA PHE A 15 1.51 -8.37 -21.04
C PHE A 15 0.13 -8.89 -21.42
N GLU A 16 0.00 -10.19 -21.58
CA GLU A 16 -1.30 -10.83 -21.68
C GLU A 16 -2.05 -10.64 -20.34
N PRO A 17 -3.27 -10.09 -20.34
CA PRO A 17 -4.07 -9.96 -19.13
C PRO A 17 -4.35 -11.35 -18.55
N THR A 18 -3.82 -11.61 -17.36
CA THR A 18 -4.07 -12.84 -16.62
C THR A 18 -4.93 -12.54 -15.40
N PRO A 19 -5.78 -13.49 -14.96
CA PRO A 19 -6.58 -13.31 -13.75
C PRO A 19 -5.66 -13.07 -12.53
N ILE A 20 -5.90 -11.96 -11.82
CA ILE A 20 -5.11 -11.56 -10.63
C ILE A 20 -5.52 -12.40 -9.39
N HIS A 21 -6.78 -12.83 -9.34
CA HIS A 21 -7.37 -13.61 -8.26
C HIS A 21 -8.56 -14.45 -8.75
N PRO A 22 -9.01 -15.47 -8.00
CA PRO A 22 -10.19 -16.24 -8.35
C PRO A 22 -11.45 -15.37 -8.47
N ALA A 23 -12.44 -15.82 -9.25
CA ALA A 23 -13.72 -15.13 -9.37
C ALA A 23 -14.35 -14.92 -7.98
N GLY A 24 -15.01 -13.77 -7.78
CA GLY A 24 -15.56 -13.39 -6.48
C GLY A 24 -14.55 -12.77 -5.48
N HIS A 25 -13.24 -12.96 -5.67
CA HIS A 25 -12.23 -12.46 -4.73
C HIS A 25 -11.78 -11.02 -5.03
N THR A 26 -11.21 -10.35 -4.03
CA THR A 26 -10.61 -9.02 -4.16
C THR A 26 -9.16 -9.09 -3.70
N THR A 27 -8.25 -8.46 -4.44
CA THR A 27 -6.83 -8.41 -4.05
C THR A 27 -6.53 -7.10 -3.34
N VAL A 28 -5.84 -7.19 -2.19
CA VAL A 28 -5.30 -6.05 -1.46
C VAL A 28 -3.78 -6.14 -1.44
N LEU A 29 -3.11 -5.07 -1.87
CA LEU A 29 -1.68 -4.89 -1.79
C LEU A 29 -1.37 -4.00 -0.58
N TYR A 30 -0.56 -4.49 0.34
CA TYR A 30 -0.17 -3.74 1.54
C TYR A 30 1.22 -4.17 2.02
N GLN A 31 2.15 -3.22 2.17
CA GLN A 31 3.54 -3.47 2.61
C GLN A 31 4.22 -4.64 1.85
N GLY A 32 4.08 -4.68 0.52
CA GLY A 32 4.66 -5.73 -0.33
C GLY A 32 3.97 -7.09 -0.23
N ARG A 33 2.89 -7.21 0.55
CA ARG A 33 2.07 -8.42 0.63
C ARG A 33 0.91 -8.33 -0.35
N THR A 34 0.59 -9.47 -0.96
CA THR A 34 -0.63 -9.69 -1.74
C THR A 34 -1.61 -10.48 -0.88
N ILE A 35 -2.72 -9.86 -0.51
CA ILE A 35 -3.76 -10.45 0.34
C ILE A 35 -5.01 -10.68 -0.52
N GLN A 36 -5.53 -11.90 -0.53
CA GLN A 36 -6.76 -12.23 -1.26
C GLN A 36 -7.93 -12.35 -0.28
N LEU A 37 -8.96 -11.53 -0.50
CA LEU A 37 -10.21 -11.56 0.24
C LEU A 37 -11.21 -12.41 -0.53
N SER A 38 -11.74 -13.45 0.10
CA SER A 38 -12.72 -14.36 -0.53
C SER A 38 -14.10 -13.74 -0.70
N ALA A 39 -14.40 -12.67 0.03
CA ALA A 39 -15.65 -11.94 -0.06
C ALA A 39 -15.44 -10.48 0.35
N THR A 40 -16.10 -9.58 -0.35
CA THR A 40 -16.20 -8.16 -0.01
C THR A 40 -17.66 -7.72 -0.05
N GLY A 41 -18.00 -6.70 0.72
CA GLY A 41 -19.35 -6.18 0.82
C GLY A 41 -19.75 -5.38 -0.42
N PRO A 42 -21.06 -5.25 -0.70
CA PRO A 42 -21.56 -4.43 -1.79
C PRO A 42 -21.60 -2.95 -1.42
N GLY A 43 -21.21 -2.09 -2.36
CA GLY A 43 -21.28 -0.63 -2.21
C GLY A 43 -20.02 0.06 -2.72
N ASP A 44 -19.94 1.36 -2.45
CA ASP A 44 -18.76 2.16 -2.75
C ASP A 44 -17.63 1.82 -1.76
N GLY A 45 -16.39 1.79 -2.25
CA GLY A 45 -15.23 1.51 -1.42
C GLY A 45 -14.95 0.02 -1.19
N LEU A 46 -14.00 -0.26 -0.29
CA LEU A 46 -13.60 -1.63 0.06
C LEU A 46 -14.22 -2.04 1.39
N LEU A 47 -15.35 -2.73 1.30
CA LEU A 47 -16.02 -3.33 2.46
C LEU A 47 -15.45 -4.73 2.70
N ILE A 48 -14.77 -4.93 3.82
CA ILE A 48 -14.18 -6.22 4.21
C ILE A 48 -14.95 -6.83 5.37
N ARG A 49 -14.78 -8.13 5.63
CA ARG A 49 -15.33 -8.69 6.86
C ARG A 49 -14.50 -8.18 8.05
N PRO A 50 -15.11 -7.84 9.19
CA PRO A 50 -14.38 -7.35 10.37
C PRO A 50 -13.18 -8.23 10.77
N GLU A 51 -13.31 -9.56 10.64
CA GLU A 51 -12.26 -10.53 10.94
C GLU A 51 -11.07 -10.49 9.97
N ASP A 52 -11.25 -9.98 8.74
CA ASP A 52 -10.16 -9.89 7.76
C ASP A 52 -9.21 -8.73 8.08
N LEU A 53 -9.63 -7.74 8.88
CA LEU A 53 -8.87 -6.51 9.15
C LEU A 53 -7.44 -6.80 9.64
N ALA A 54 -7.31 -7.73 10.59
CA ALA A 54 -6.02 -8.11 11.16
C ALA A 54 -5.09 -8.73 10.10
N SER A 55 -5.64 -9.56 9.21
CA SER A 55 -4.88 -10.17 8.13
C SER A 55 -4.42 -9.14 7.09
N VAL A 56 -5.25 -8.12 6.82
CA VAL A 56 -5.00 -7.09 5.83
C VAL A 56 -3.92 -6.11 6.29
N ASN A 57 -4.14 -5.43 7.42
CA ASN A 57 -3.28 -4.33 7.86
C ASN A 57 -2.81 -4.45 9.32
N GLY A 58 -3.10 -5.56 10.00
CA GLY A 58 -2.68 -5.82 11.38
C GLY A 58 -3.55 -5.16 12.44
N PHE A 59 -4.57 -4.39 12.08
CA PHE A 59 -5.50 -3.82 13.06
C PHE A 59 -6.49 -4.86 13.57
N VAL A 60 -6.81 -4.79 14.85
CA VAL A 60 -7.81 -5.60 15.51
C VAL A 60 -8.91 -4.67 16.02
N LEU A 61 -10.17 -5.04 15.76
CA LEU A 61 -11.30 -4.34 16.35
C LEU A 61 -11.46 -4.72 17.81
N LYS A 62 -11.54 -3.70 18.66
CA LYS A 62 -11.82 -3.79 20.09
C LYS A 62 -12.97 -2.83 20.44
N PRO A 63 -13.61 -2.96 21.61
CA PRO A 63 -14.68 -2.04 22.03
C PRO A 63 -14.26 -0.56 21.99
N GLU A 64 -13.01 -0.27 22.32
CA GLU A 64 -12.45 1.08 22.30
C GLU A 64 -12.13 1.61 20.89
N GLY A 65 -11.99 0.75 19.87
CA GLY A 65 -11.54 1.19 18.55
C GLY A 65 -10.90 0.13 17.66
N ALA A 66 -10.38 0.58 16.51
CA ALA A 66 -9.47 -0.19 15.68
C ALA A 66 -8.03 0.01 16.19
N CYS A 67 -7.42 -1.07 16.66
CA CYS A 67 -6.14 -1.03 17.37
C CYS A 67 -5.02 -1.78 16.67
N PHE A 68 -3.82 -1.21 16.66
CA PHE A 68 -2.56 -1.84 16.27
C PHE A 68 -1.52 -1.58 17.35
N GLN A 69 -1.10 -2.64 18.06
CA GLN A 69 -0.24 -2.49 19.24
C GLN A 69 -0.84 -1.46 20.22
N ASP A 70 -0.08 -0.42 20.59
CA ASP A 70 -0.51 0.65 21.51
C ASP A 70 -1.29 1.78 20.81
N LEU A 71 -1.37 1.75 19.47
CA LEU A 71 -2.11 2.73 18.68
C LEU A 71 -3.57 2.27 18.52
N CYS A 72 -4.52 3.03 19.05
CA CYS A 72 -5.95 2.77 18.88
C CYS A 72 -6.68 3.99 18.31
N PHE A 73 -7.44 3.79 17.24
CA PHE A 73 -8.34 4.79 16.70
C PHE A 73 -9.78 4.52 17.16
N PRO A 74 -10.43 5.49 17.85
CA PRO A 74 -11.79 5.32 18.33
C PRO A 74 -12.76 4.92 17.21
N LEU A 75 -13.58 3.92 17.47
CA LEU A 75 -14.61 3.45 16.53
C LEU A 75 -15.53 4.61 16.15
N LYS A 76 -15.81 4.74 14.86
CA LYS A 76 -16.81 5.65 14.32
C LYS A 76 -17.96 4.86 13.73
N ASP A 77 -19.17 5.41 13.86
CA ASP A 77 -20.42 4.76 13.41
C ASP A 77 -20.42 4.43 11.90
N ASN A 78 -19.57 5.09 11.11
CA ASN A 78 -19.46 4.88 9.67
C ASN A 78 -18.42 3.82 9.25
N TRP A 79 -17.73 3.17 10.19
CA TRP A 79 -16.77 2.12 9.86
C TRP A 79 -17.39 0.72 9.84
N LEU A 80 -18.46 0.50 10.61
CA LEU A 80 -19.18 -0.76 10.63
C LEU A 80 -20.54 -0.56 9.96
N ILE A 81 -20.75 -1.23 8.84
CA ILE A 81 -21.93 -1.05 7.99
C ILE A 81 -22.70 -2.36 7.90
N GLU A 82 -24.01 -2.30 8.19
CA GLU A 82 -24.92 -3.42 8.01
C GLU A 82 -25.48 -3.45 6.58
N ARG A 83 -25.15 -4.50 5.82
CA ARG A 83 -25.61 -4.69 4.44
C ARG A 83 -25.89 -6.16 4.17
N GLY A 84 -27.12 -6.46 3.73
CA GLY A 84 -27.51 -7.83 3.37
C GLY A 84 -27.49 -8.81 4.55
N GLY A 85 -27.80 -8.32 5.76
CA GLY A 85 -27.80 -9.13 6.98
C GLY A 85 -26.41 -9.50 7.50
N LYS A 86 -25.36 -8.80 7.03
CA LYS A 86 -23.98 -8.96 7.48
C LYS A 86 -23.38 -7.61 7.82
N THR A 87 -22.54 -7.61 8.86
CA THR A 87 -21.67 -6.49 9.21
C THR A 87 -20.43 -6.48 8.33
N TRP A 88 -20.08 -5.31 7.82
CA TRP A 88 -18.87 -5.07 7.05
C TRP A 88 -18.05 -3.96 7.68
N PHE A 89 -16.73 -4.06 7.61
CA PHE A 89 -15.82 -2.99 7.94
C PHE A 89 -15.45 -2.21 6.68
N ASP A 90 -15.73 -0.91 6.65
CA ASP A 90 -15.37 -0.02 5.55
C ASP A 90 -13.89 0.39 5.66
N LEU A 91 -13.04 -0.40 5.00
CA LEU A 91 -11.59 -0.22 5.04
C LEU A 91 -11.16 1.11 4.37
N THR A 92 -11.89 1.56 3.37
CA THR A 92 -11.63 2.83 2.67
C THR A 92 -11.95 4.05 3.52
N THR A 93 -13.10 4.04 4.20
CA THR A 93 -13.49 5.11 5.12
C THR A 93 -12.56 5.15 6.33
N PHE A 94 -12.17 3.97 6.86
CA PHE A 94 -11.14 3.89 7.89
C PHE A 94 -9.82 4.51 7.41
N ALA A 95 -9.32 4.09 6.24
CA ALA A 95 -8.06 4.58 5.67
C ALA A 95 -8.06 6.11 5.50
N ASN A 96 -9.13 6.67 4.91
CA ASN A 96 -9.30 8.12 4.79
C ASN A 96 -9.29 8.83 6.15
N THR A 97 -9.93 8.25 7.16
CA THR A 97 -10.03 8.85 8.50
C THR A 97 -8.65 8.94 9.18
N VAL A 98 -7.80 7.93 8.99
CA VAL A 98 -6.46 7.85 9.60
C VAL A 98 -5.36 8.39 8.69
N GLY A 99 -5.71 9.00 7.56
CA GLY A 99 -4.77 9.59 6.60
C GLY A 99 -3.94 8.56 5.82
N GLN A 100 -4.38 7.31 5.77
CA GLN A 100 -3.75 6.26 4.98
C GLN A 100 -4.17 6.40 3.51
N HIS A 101 -3.20 6.67 2.65
CA HIS A 101 -3.43 6.76 1.21
C HIS A 101 -3.66 5.38 0.60
N PHE A 102 -4.51 5.31 -0.41
CA PHE A 102 -4.71 4.11 -1.21
C PHE A 102 -5.09 4.46 -2.65
N ILE A 103 -4.98 3.48 -3.54
CA ILE A 103 -5.50 3.54 -4.90
C ILE A 103 -6.26 2.25 -5.22
N ALA A 104 -7.29 2.36 -6.06
CA ALA A 104 -8.14 1.25 -6.44
C ALA A 104 -8.25 1.13 -7.96
N ASP A 105 -8.16 -0.10 -8.45
CA ASP A 105 -8.70 -0.51 -9.73
C ASP A 105 -9.95 -1.36 -9.44
N GLU A 106 -11.11 -0.70 -9.40
CA GLU A 106 -12.38 -1.35 -9.09
C GLU A 106 -12.81 -2.36 -10.15
N ALA A 107 -12.49 -2.11 -11.43
CA ALA A 107 -12.79 -3.02 -12.53
C ALA A 107 -12.05 -4.35 -12.36
N SER A 108 -10.78 -4.29 -11.95
CA SER A 108 -9.99 -5.47 -11.63
C SER A 108 -10.21 -5.99 -10.21
N ARG A 109 -10.92 -5.25 -9.34
CA ARG A 109 -11.04 -5.48 -7.89
C ARG A 109 -9.70 -5.62 -7.19
N VAL A 110 -8.82 -4.65 -7.42
CA VAL A 110 -7.51 -4.56 -6.79
C VAL A 110 -7.39 -3.25 -6.04
N TRP A 111 -6.92 -3.31 -4.80
CA TRP A 111 -6.71 -2.16 -3.94
C TRP A 111 -5.28 -2.15 -3.44
N SER A 112 -4.61 -1.00 -3.50
CA SER A 112 -3.26 -0.84 -2.97
C SER A 112 -3.25 0.22 -1.90
N PHE A 113 -2.91 -0.17 -0.67
CA PHE A 113 -2.84 0.72 0.48
C PHE A 113 -1.38 1.05 0.79
N ALA A 114 -1.10 2.34 0.96
CA ALA A 114 0.17 2.79 1.50
C ALA A 114 0.32 2.35 2.96
N GLU A 115 1.54 2.38 3.48
CA GLU A 115 1.74 2.21 4.91
C GLU A 115 1.05 3.34 5.70
N LEU A 116 0.53 3.01 6.88
CA LEU A 116 -0.10 4.02 7.72
C LEU A 116 0.94 5.02 8.23
N PRO A 117 0.71 6.34 8.13
CA PRO A 117 1.65 7.35 8.63
C PRO A 117 2.06 7.12 10.09
N ALA A 118 1.10 6.77 10.95
CA ALA A 118 1.37 6.47 12.36
C ALA A 118 2.25 5.22 12.60
N LYS A 119 2.43 4.35 11.59
CA LYS A 119 3.41 3.25 11.60
C LYS A 119 4.76 3.63 10.98
N GLN A 120 4.80 4.66 10.11
CA GLN A 120 6.01 5.11 9.42
C GLN A 120 7.00 5.84 10.31
N ASP A 121 6.54 6.50 11.39
CA ASP A 121 7.42 7.24 12.30
C ASP A 121 8.59 6.38 12.83
N ASN A 122 8.36 5.08 13.06
CA ASN A 122 9.41 4.17 13.47
C ASN A 122 10.46 3.89 12.39
N MET A 123 10.10 3.88 11.10
CA MET A 123 11.04 3.60 10.00
C MET A 123 11.90 4.82 9.65
N LEU A 124 11.34 6.03 9.66
CA LEU A 124 12.11 7.24 9.31
C LEU A 124 13.04 7.68 10.46
N VAL A 125 12.64 7.45 11.71
CA VAL A 125 13.42 7.86 12.89
C VAL A 125 14.53 6.83 13.21
N ASN A 126 14.29 5.54 13.01
CA ASN A 126 15.25 4.47 13.34
C ASN A 126 15.90 3.81 12.12
N GLY A 127 15.57 4.27 10.91
CA GLY A 127 16.10 3.71 9.67
C GLY A 127 17.59 4.01 9.52
N MET A 128 18.42 2.98 9.62
CA MET A 128 19.81 3.06 9.18
C MET A 128 19.83 2.89 7.66
N ALA A 129 20.34 3.89 6.94
CA ALA A 129 20.57 3.73 5.50
C ALA A 129 21.57 2.57 5.28
N PRO A 130 21.25 1.60 4.39
CA PRO A 130 22.16 0.50 4.09
C PRO A 130 23.44 1.04 3.48
N ASP A 131 24.57 0.38 3.76
CA ASP A 131 25.81 0.73 3.08
C ASP A 131 25.83 0.11 1.69
N PHE A 132 25.77 0.95 0.65
CA PHE A 132 25.79 0.54 -0.74
C PHE A 132 26.83 1.32 -1.54
N GLU A 133 27.26 0.70 -2.65
CA GLU A 133 28.17 1.29 -3.62
C GLU A 133 27.44 1.54 -4.95
N ILE A 134 27.63 2.71 -5.55
CA ILE A 134 27.20 3.03 -6.91
C ILE A 134 28.38 3.51 -7.73
N VAL A 135 28.36 3.20 -9.03
CA VAL A 135 29.35 3.75 -9.97
C VAL A 135 28.76 4.99 -10.62
N ASP A 136 29.48 6.11 -10.51
CA ASP A 136 29.07 7.37 -11.11
C ASP A 136 29.23 7.36 -12.64
N ARG A 137 28.78 8.45 -13.28
CA ARG A 137 28.82 8.59 -14.75
C ARG A 137 30.25 8.63 -15.34
N THR A 138 31.26 8.84 -14.49
CA THR A 138 32.67 8.87 -14.86
C THR A 138 33.43 7.60 -14.48
N GLY A 139 32.75 6.61 -13.88
CA GLY A 139 33.32 5.33 -13.49
C GLY A 139 33.86 5.30 -12.05
N ASN A 140 33.72 6.36 -11.26
CA ASN A 140 34.17 6.34 -9.86
C ASN A 140 33.14 5.63 -8.98
N VAL A 141 33.63 4.88 -8.00
CA VAL A 141 32.79 4.26 -6.98
C VAL A 141 32.46 5.28 -5.90
N ILE A 142 31.17 5.47 -5.63
CA ILE A 142 30.64 6.25 -4.52
C ILE A 142 30.06 5.29 -3.50
N ARG A 143 30.48 5.39 -2.24
CA ARG A 143 29.92 4.61 -1.13
C ARG A 143 29.09 5.50 -0.22
N THR A 144 27.97 5.00 0.30
CA THR A 144 27.22 5.72 1.33
C THR A 144 28.02 5.96 2.61
N ALA A 145 28.92 5.04 2.99
CA ALA A 145 29.81 5.22 4.13
C ALA A 145 30.71 6.46 4.04
N ASP A 146 31.06 6.92 2.83
CA ASP A 146 31.91 8.11 2.62
C ASP A 146 31.22 9.41 3.08
N TYR A 147 29.91 9.38 3.28
CA TYR A 147 29.09 10.50 3.76
C TYR A 147 28.74 10.42 5.24
N ARG A 148 29.31 9.46 6.00
CA ARG A 148 29.11 9.39 7.47
C ARG A 148 29.47 10.72 8.13
N GLY A 149 28.63 11.17 9.05
CA GLY A 149 28.78 12.45 9.74
C GLY A 149 28.29 13.68 8.95
N LYS A 150 27.75 13.48 7.74
CA LYS A 150 27.12 14.55 6.93
C LYS A 150 25.64 14.27 6.76
N LYS A 151 24.85 15.32 6.54
CA LYS A 151 23.47 15.18 6.03
C LYS A 151 23.55 14.91 4.54
N ALA A 152 23.15 13.72 4.10
CA ALA A 152 23.11 13.33 2.70
C ALA A 152 21.66 13.14 2.24
N LEU A 153 21.34 13.61 1.04
CA LEU A 153 20.04 13.43 0.39
C LEU A 153 20.25 12.59 -0.88
N ILE A 154 19.57 11.45 -0.97
CA ILE A 154 19.55 10.62 -2.18
C ILE A 154 18.30 10.97 -2.97
N VAL A 155 18.47 11.41 -4.22
CA VAL A 155 17.37 11.72 -5.12
C VAL A 155 17.39 10.70 -6.25
N THR A 156 16.40 9.82 -6.27
CA THR A 156 16.13 8.92 -7.40
C THR A 156 15.12 9.59 -8.32
N TRP A 157 15.47 9.74 -9.59
CA TRP A 157 14.57 10.29 -10.59
C TRP A 157 14.68 9.50 -11.88
N SER A 158 13.64 9.64 -12.69
CA SER A 158 13.60 9.12 -14.05
C SER A 158 13.02 10.19 -14.96
N SER A 159 13.50 10.27 -16.20
CA SER A 159 13.03 11.27 -17.18
C SER A 159 11.74 10.88 -17.90
N TRP A 160 11.09 9.79 -17.48
CA TRP A 160 9.92 9.19 -18.12
C TRP A 160 8.80 8.91 -17.12
#